data_AF-A0AAV0DUA3-F1
#
_entry.id   AF-A0AAV0DUA3-F1
#
_cell.length_a   1.000
_cell.length_b   1.000
_cell.length_c   1.000
_cell.angle_alpha   90.00
_cell.angle_beta   90.00
_cell.angle_gamma   90.00
#
_symmetry.space_group_name_H-M   'P 1'
#
loop_
_entity.id
_entity.type
_entity.pdbx_description
1 polymer ?
#
loop_
_entity_poly.entity_id
_entity_poly.type
_entity_poly.pdbx_seq_one_letter_code
_entity_poly.pdbx_strand_id
1 'polypeptide(L)'
;MVPVVLGLELHDPCIWRKSLPPQQLNRLLGLPTSADAVAGTKLREKFHQLFSRERLRHPVMVIPEGAACPVCLEEIEREERRVAACGTCKNPIHEECLQAWRKQSKPRRSFSCVLCRARWRDVRAANPGLYLNLSNYVS
;
A
#
# COMPACT_ATOMS: atom_id res chain seq x y z
N MET A 1 -36.61 0.58 -7.20
CA MET A 1 -35.78 1.78 -7.43
C MET A 1 -34.33 1.33 -7.42
N VAL A 2 -33.61 1.46 -8.53
CA VAL A 2 -32.19 1.10 -8.60
C VAL A 2 -31.40 2.33 -8.16
N PRO A 3 -30.73 2.33 -7.00
CA PRO A 3 -29.82 3.41 -6.66
C PRO A 3 -28.62 3.28 -7.59
N VAL A 4 -28.61 4.03 -8.69
CA VAL A 4 -27.42 4.12 -9.53
C VAL A 4 -26.40 4.93 -8.75
N VAL A 5 -25.52 4.23 -8.03
CA VAL A 5 -24.46 4.80 -7.17
C VAL A 5 -23.65 5.88 -7.90
N LEU A 6 -23.43 5.70 -9.20
CA LEU A 6 -22.67 6.61 -10.07
C LEU A 6 -23.55 7.56 -10.89
N GLY A 7 -24.88 7.57 -10.68
CA GLY A 7 -25.81 8.44 -11.41
C GLY A 7 -25.83 8.26 -12.94
N LEU A 8 -25.38 7.11 -13.44
CA LEU A 8 -25.32 6.82 -14.87
C LEU A 8 -26.69 6.46 -15.45
N GLU A 9 -26.94 6.90 -16.68
CA GLU A 9 -28.09 6.41 -17.43
C GLU A 9 -27.88 4.94 -17.83
N LEU A 10 -28.95 4.15 -17.85
CA LEU A 10 -28.88 2.70 -18.15
C LEU A 10 -28.26 2.37 -19.51
N HIS A 11 -28.30 3.34 -20.43
CA HIS A 11 -27.73 3.23 -21.77
C HIS A 11 -26.34 3.85 -21.88
N ASP A 12 -25.71 4.29 -20.78
CA ASP A 12 -24.33 4.77 -20.82
C ASP A 12 -23.43 3.62 -21.30
N PRO A 13 -22.67 3.83 -22.41
CA PRO A 13 -21.81 2.79 -22.97
C PRO A 13 -20.81 2.23 -21.97
N CYS A 14 -20.41 3.00 -20.95
CA CYS A 14 -19.43 2.58 -19.95
C CYS A 14 -19.91 1.39 -19.10
N ILE A 15 -21.22 1.17 -18.99
CA ILE A 15 -21.80 0.06 -18.21
C ILE A 15 -21.50 -1.29 -18.87
N TRP A 16 -21.50 -1.34 -20.20
CA TRP A 16 -21.44 -2.59 -20.98
C TRP A 16 -20.05 -2.89 -21.54
N ARG A 17 -19.07 -2.01 -21.30
CA ARG A 17 -17.71 -2.17 -21.79
C ARG A 17 -16.90 -3.07 -20.86
N LYS A 18 -16.18 -4.03 -21.46
CA LYS A 18 -15.21 -4.90 -20.76
C LYS A 18 -13.96 -4.17 -20.29
N SER A 19 -13.65 -3.02 -20.89
CA SER A 19 -12.48 -2.20 -20.56
C SER A 19 -12.81 -0.72 -20.72
N LEU A 20 -12.34 0.09 -19.77
CA LEU A 20 -12.53 1.53 -19.73
C LEU A 20 -11.18 2.24 -19.99
N PRO A 21 -11.08 3.05 -21.05
CA PRO A 21 -9.93 3.93 -21.25
C PRO A 21 -9.75 4.89 -20.07
N PRO A 22 -8.50 5.29 -19.74
CA PRO A 22 -8.22 6.16 -18.59
C PRO A 22 -9.04 7.46 -18.56
N GLN A 23 -9.28 8.08 -19.72
CA GLN A 23 -10.09 9.29 -19.83
C GLN A 23 -11.55 9.06 -19.40
N GLN A 24 -12.14 7.93 -19.79
CA GLN A 24 -13.50 7.58 -19.40
C GLN A 24 -13.58 7.20 -17.93
N LEU A 25 -12.58 6.47 -17.42
CA LEU A 25 -12.49 6.17 -16.00
C LEU A 25 -12.41 7.45 -15.15
N ASN A 26 -11.54 8.39 -15.52
CA ASN A 26 -11.40 9.65 -14.80
C ASN A 26 -12.70 10.48 -14.84
N ARG A 27 -13.41 10.46 -15.98
CA ARG A 27 -14.75 11.08 -16.08
C ARG A 27 -15.71 10.47 -15.05
N LEU A 28 -15.77 9.14 -14.96
CA LEU A 28 -16.66 8.42 -14.04
C LEU A 28 -16.31 8.70 -12.57
N LEU A 29 -15.01 8.72 -12.23
CA LEU A 29 -14.55 9.01 -10.88
C LEU A 29 -14.81 10.46 -10.45
N GLY A 30 -15.00 11.38 -11.42
CA GLY A 30 -15.37 12.77 -11.16
C GLY A 30 -16.88 13.02 -11.04
N LEU A 31 -17.73 12.01 -11.25
CA LEU A 31 -19.18 12.17 -11.11
C LEU A 31 -19.58 12.33 -9.64
N PRO A 32 -20.61 13.14 -9.36
CA PRO A 32 -21.14 13.25 -8.01
C PRO A 32 -21.69 11.88 -7.57
N THR A 33 -21.07 11.31 -6.55
CA THR A 33 -21.56 10.09 -5.90
C THR A 33 -22.57 10.50 -4.85
N SER A 34 -23.72 9.83 -4.80
CA SER A 34 -24.72 10.11 -3.76
C SER A 34 -24.14 9.91 -2.36
N ALA A 35 -24.43 10.82 -1.43
CA ALA A 35 -24.01 10.68 -0.03
C ALA A 35 -24.60 9.43 0.64
N ASP A 36 -25.75 8.95 0.13
CA ASP A 36 -26.42 7.74 0.61
C ASP A 36 -25.89 6.47 -0.05
N ALA A 37 -24.98 6.59 -1.03
CA ALA A 37 -24.35 5.44 -1.70
C ALA A 37 -23.23 4.82 -0.85
N VAL A 38 -23.56 4.49 0.39
CA VAL A 38 -22.67 3.82 1.34
C VAL A 38 -22.97 2.32 1.36
N ALA A 39 -21.93 1.55 1.70
CA ALA A 39 -22.07 0.13 2.02
C ALA A 39 -23.07 -0.08 3.17
N GLY A 40 -23.78 -1.22 3.17
CA GLY A 40 -24.68 -1.59 4.26
C GLY A 40 -23.99 -1.64 5.62
N THR A 41 -24.75 -1.43 6.70
CA THR A 41 -24.23 -1.31 8.08
C THR A 41 -23.33 -2.47 8.49
N LYS A 42 -23.77 -3.71 8.28
CA LYS A 42 -22.98 -4.94 8.57
C LYS A 42 -21.63 -4.95 7.85
N LEU A 43 -21.61 -4.56 6.57
CA LEU A 43 -20.41 -4.53 5.74
C LEU A 43 -19.44 -3.45 6.23
N ARG A 44 -19.96 -2.27 6.61
CA ARG A 44 -19.18 -1.18 7.19
C ARG A 44 -18.57 -1.57 8.54
N GLU A 45 -19.35 -2.18 9.42
CA GLU A 45 -18.87 -2.68 10.71
C GLU A 45 -17.75 -3.70 10.52
N LYS A 46 -17.93 -4.64 9.59
CA LYS A 46 -16.91 -5.64 9.26
C LYS A 46 -15.63 -5.00 8.71
N PHE A 47 -15.76 -4.01 7.83
CA PHE A 47 -14.62 -3.23 7.36
C PHE A 47 -13.88 -2.56 8.51
N HIS A 48 -14.58 -1.88 9.42
CA HIS A 48 -13.92 -1.25 10.56
C HIS A 48 -13.19 -2.25 11.47
N GLN A 49 -13.74 -3.45 11.68
CA GLN A 49 -13.07 -4.50 12.45
C GLN A 49 -11.79 -5.00 11.76
N LEU A 50 -11.84 -5.25 10.45
CA LEU A 50 -10.73 -5.83 9.70
C LEU A 50 -9.65 -4.80 9.34
N PHE A 51 -10.07 -3.62 8.88
CA PHE A 51 -9.17 -2.54 8.48
C PHE A 51 -8.40 -1.96 9.67
N SER A 52 -9.02 -1.90 10.86
CA SER A 52 -8.31 -1.53 12.09
C SER A 52 -7.25 -2.57 12.46
N ARG A 53 -7.55 -3.86 12.27
CA ARG A 53 -6.58 -4.95 12.47
C ARG A 53 -5.43 -4.89 11.46
N GLU A 54 -5.69 -4.51 10.21
CA GLU A 54 -4.65 -4.36 9.18
C GLU A 54 -3.78 -3.12 9.37
N ARG A 55 -4.31 -2.00 9.87
CA ARG A 55 -3.47 -0.86 10.32
C ARG A 55 -2.56 -1.22 11.49
N LEU A 56 -3.00 -2.12 12.37
CA LEU A 56 -2.15 -2.66 13.44
C LEU A 56 -1.12 -3.67 12.91
N ARG A 57 -1.40 -4.32 11.78
CA ARG A 57 -0.43 -5.04 10.96
C ARG A 57 0.32 -4.08 10.05
N HIS A 58 0.97 -3.06 10.63
CA HIS A 58 2.22 -2.62 9.99
C HIS A 58 3.02 -3.88 9.75
N PRO A 59 3.60 -4.10 8.55
CA PRO A 59 4.44 -5.26 8.34
C PRO A 59 5.54 -5.20 9.40
N VAL A 60 5.37 -6.00 10.45
CA VAL A 60 6.43 -6.28 11.42
C VAL A 60 7.48 -6.91 10.53
N MET A 61 8.54 -6.16 10.27
CA MET A 61 9.62 -6.66 9.45
C MET A 61 10.22 -7.82 10.21
N VAL A 62 9.95 -9.03 9.75
CA VAL A 62 10.57 -10.24 10.29
C VAL A 62 11.99 -10.24 9.76
N ILE A 63 12.95 -9.97 10.64
CA ILE A 63 14.38 -10.05 10.32
C ILE A 63 14.74 -11.55 10.31
N PRO A 64 15.19 -12.10 9.15
CA PRO A 64 15.65 -13.48 9.10
C PRO A 64 16.81 -13.72 10.07
N GLU A 65 16.93 -14.95 10.58
CA GLU A 65 18.08 -15.35 11.38
C GLU A 65 19.39 -15.22 10.57
N GLY A 66 20.41 -14.59 11.15
CA GLY A 66 21.68 -14.32 10.48
C GLY A 66 21.59 -13.28 9.35
N ALA A 67 20.53 -12.45 9.32
CA ALA A 67 20.48 -11.36 8.35
C ALA A 67 21.60 -10.35 8.62
N ALA A 68 22.41 -10.05 7.60
CA ALA A 68 23.48 -9.06 7.69
C ALA A 68 23.10 -7.77 6.97
N CYS A 69 23.49 -6.63 7.56
CA CYS A 69 23.34 -5.33 6.94
C CYS A 69 24.26 -5.24 5.71
N PRO A 70 23.73 -4.98 4.50
CA PRO A 70 24.54 -4.96 3.27
C PRO A 70 25.50 -3.76 3.17
N VAL A 71 25.49 -2.86 4.16
CA VAL A 71 26.33 -1.66 4.19
C VAL A 71 27.54 -1.83 5.10
N CYS A 72 27.33 -2.25 6.36
CA CYS A 72 28.43 -2.51 7.31
C CYS A 72 28.88 -3.98 7.37
N LEU A 73 28.09 -4.90 6.78
CA LEU A 73 28.33 -6.35 6.79
C LEU A 73 28.21 -7.01 8.17
N GLU A 74 27.65 -6.30 9.16
CA GLU A 74 27.38 -6.83 10.49
C GLU A 74 26.00 -7.47 10.55
N GLU A 75 25.83 -8.46 11.44
CA GLU A 75 24.54 -9.11 11.69
C GLU A 75 23.55 -8.12 12.33
N ILE A 76 22.30 -8.23 11.92
CA ILE A 76 21.19 -7.43 12.42
C ILE A 76 20.46 -8.27 13.47
N GLU A 77 20.45 -7.81 14.71
CA GLU A 77 19.75 -8.49 15.80
C GLU A 77 18.23 -8.43 15.58
N ARG A 78 17.52 -9.54 15.86
CA ARG A 78 16.07 -9.62 15.62
C ARG A 78 15.27 -8.61 16.45
N GLU A 79 15.80 -8.17 17.58
CA GLU A 79 15.18 -7.22 18.51
C GLU A 79 15.59 -5.77 18.24
N GLU A 80 16.48 -5.54 17.27
CA GLU A 80 16.97 -4.22 16.96
C GLU A 80 15.85 -3.34 16.39
N ARG A 81 15.48 -2.30 17.14
CA ARG A 81 14.34 -1.43 16.77
C ARG A 81 14.66 -0.50 15.60
N ARG A 82 15.95 -0.26 15.31
CA ARG A 82 16.45 0.72 14.34
C ARG A 82 16.86 0.09 13.01
N VAL A 83 15.98 -0.75 12.47
CA VAL A 83 16.16 -1.42 11.18
C VAL A 83 15.12 -0.93 10.19
N ALA A 84 15.56 -0.59 8.98
CA ALA A 84 14.71 -0.26 7.84
C ALA A 84 14.81 -1.36 6.78
N ALA A 85 13.78 -1.58 5.96
CA ALA A 85 13.88 -2.47 4.81
C ALA A 85 13.31 -1.86 3.54
N CYS A 86 13.86 -2.30 2.41
CA CYS A 86 13.39 -1.85 1.11
C CYS A 86 12.00 -2.41 0.79
N GLY A 87 11.05 -1.56 0.42
CA GLY A 87 9.70 -1.96 -0.01
C GLY A 87 9.64 -2.86 -1.25
N THR A 88 10.76 -3.09 -1.92
CA THR A 88 10.86 -3.97 -3.10
C THR A 88 11.54 -5.30 -2.77
N CYS A 89 12.81 -5.27 -2.33
CA CYS A 89 13.57 -6.50 -2.04
C CYS A 89 13.46 -6.99 -0.59
N LYS A 90 12.86 -6.18 0.31
CA LYS A 90 12.60 -6.49 1.72
C LYS A 90 13.85 -6.82 2.57
N ASN A 91 15.05 -6.59 2.04
CA ASN A 91 16.27 -6.79 2.80
C ASN A 91 16.45 -5.72 3.89
N PRO A 92 16.78 -6.13 5.12
CA PRO A 92 16.98 -5.23 6.26
C PRO A 92 18.32 -4.47 6.16
N ILE A 93 18.35 -3.25 6.66
CA ILE A 93 19.49 -2.34 6.73
C ILE A 93 19.36 -1.53 8.02
N HIS A 94 20.44 -1.33 8.78
CA HIS A 94 20.43 -0.40 9.91
C HIS A 94 19.97 1.00 9.45
N GLU A 95 19.15 1.67 10.26
CA GLU A 95 18.66 3.02 9.94
C GLU A 95 19.81 4.02 9.75
N GLU A 96 20.89 3.89 10.52
CA GLU A 96 22.09 4.72 10.39
C GLU A 96 22.86 4.48 9.08
N CYS A 97 23.05 3.22 8.70
CA CYS A 97 23.65 2.85 7.43
C CYS A 97 22.83 3.38 6.25
N LEU A 98 21.50 3.29 6.35
CA LEU A 98 20.58 3.86 5.36
C LEU A 98 20.69 5.38 5.27
N GLN A 99 20.80 6.07 6.40
CA GLN A 99 20.97 7.53 6.44
C GLN A 99 22.31 7.96 5.81
N ALA A 100 23.40 7.26 6.10
CA ALA A 100 24.71 7.49 5.48
C ALA A 100 24.63 7.30 3.96
N TRP A 101 24.02 6.21 3.51
CA TRP A 101 23.79 5.93 2.09
C TRP A 101 22.95 7.02 1.41
N ARG A 102 21.88 7.47 2.07
CA ARG A 102 21.02 8.56 1.57
C ARG A 102 21.77 9.87 1.45
N LYS A 103 22.67 10.20 2.40
CA LYS A 103 23.48 11.43 2.36
C LYS A 103 24.47 11.42 1.18
N GLN A 104 25.06 10.25 0.86
CA GLN A 104 25.97 10.10 -0.27
C GLN A 104 25.24 10.05 -1.63
N SER A 105 23.99 9.59 -1.63
CA SER A 105 23.14 9.62 -2.82
C SER A 105 22.85 11.08 -3.21
N LYS A 106 23.09 11.44 -4.47
CA LYS A 106 22.91 12.81 -5.02
C LYS A 106 21.61 13.48 -4.54
N PRO A 107 21.58 14.83 -4.43
CA PRO A 107 20.42 15.59 -3.98
C PRO A 107 19.26 15.48 -4.98
N ARG A 108 18.53 14.38 -4.93
CA ARG A 108 17.22 14.21 -5.55
C ARG A 108 16.27 13.76 -4.45
N ARG A 109 14.99 14.11 -4.62
CA ARG A 109 13.89 13.78 -3.70
C ARG A 109 13.68 12.26 -3.45
N SER A 110 14.53 11.40 -4.00
CA SER A 110 14.53 9.95 -3.83
C SER A 110 15.92 9.37 -4.03
N PHE A 111 16.30 8.37 -3.23
CA PHE A 111 17.51 7.56 -3.41
C PHE A 111 17.15 6.12 -3.81
N SER A 112 18.13 5.34 -4.27
CA SER A 112 17.95 3.94 -4.67
C SER A 112 18.39 2.97 -3.56
N CYS A 113 17.77 1.79 -3.49
CA CYS A 113 18.21 0.70 -2.62
C CYS A 113 19.64 0.25 -2.99
N VAL A 114 20.48 0.05 -1.97
CA VAL A 114 21.87 -0.42 -2.15
C VAL A 114 21.93 -1.82 -2.80
N LEU A 115 20.93 -2.68 -2.53
CA LEU A 115 20.87 -4.05 -3.05
C LEU A 115 20.20 -4.13 -4.43
N CYS A 116 18.92 -3.75 -4.52
CA CYS A 116 18.15 -3.94 -5.75
C CYS A 116 18.08 -2.72 -6.67
N ARG A 117 18.67 -1.58 -6.27
CA ARG A 117 18.69 -0.30 -6.99
C ARG A 117 17.32 0.31 -7.32
N ALA A 118 16.22 -0.32 -6.92
CA ALA A 118 14.88 0.27 -7.00
C ALA A 118 14.80 1.56 -6.17
N ARG A 119 13.91 2.47 -6.56
CA ARG A 119 13.63 3.68 -5.77
C ARG A 119 13.23 3.30 -4.34
N TRP A 120 13.93 3.86 -3.36
CA TRP A 120 13.69 3.53 -1.96
C TRP A 120 12.29 3.96 -1.53
N ARG A 121 11.57 3.00 -0.97
CA ARG A 121 10.33 3.14 -0.21
C ARG A 121 10.52 2.26 1.02
N ASP A 122 10.25 2.76 2.21
CA ASP A 122 10.34 1.94 3.42
C ASP A 122 9.19 0.93 3.41
N VAL A 123 9.42 -0.35 3.77
CA VAL A 123 8.36 -1.34 3.97
C VAL A 123 7.33 -0.86 4.99
N ARG A 124 7.76 -0.11 6.02
CA ARG A 124 6.87 0.49 7.03
C ARG A 124 6.01 1.61 6.47
N ALA A 125 6.52 2.36 5.49
CA ALA A 125 5.84 3.49 4.84
C ALA A 125 5.17 3.10 3.51
N ALA A 126 5.38 1.87 3.04
CA ALA A 126 4.65 1.29 1.94
C ALA A 126 3.23 1.10 2.44
N ASN A 127 2.42 2.14 2.25
CA ASN A 127 0.99 2.11 2.46
C ASN A 127 0.50 0.86 1.72
N PRO A 128 0.06 -0.19 2.43
CA PRO A 128 -0.47 -1.30 1.72
C PRO A 128 -1.74 -0.76 1.09
N GLY A 129 -1.74 -0.62 -0.23
CA GLY A 129 -2.96 -0.74 -1.01
C GLY A 129 -3.51 -2.15 -0.81
N LEU A 130 -3.80 -2.52 0.44
CA LEU A 130 -4.42 -3.76 0.83
C LEU A 130 -5.86 -3.60 0.38
N TYR A 131 -6.07 -3.96 -0.88
CA TYR A 131 -7.40 -4.21 -1.37
C TYR A 131 -7.95 -5.40 -0.57
N LEU A 132 -8.76 -5.09 0.43
CA LEU A 132 -9.45 -6.07 1.24
C LEU A 132 -10.80 -6.37 0.56
N ASN A 133 -10.91 -7.53 -0.07
CA ASN A 133 -12.18 -7.95 -0.63
C ASN A 133 -13.14 -8.40 0.49
N LEU A 134 -14.12 -7.55 0.79
CA LEU A 134 -15.10 -7.82 1.82
C LEU A 134 -16.18 -8.85 1.41
N SER A 135 -16.31 -9.20 0.12
CA SER A 135 -17.28 -10.21 -0.34
C SER A 135 -17.05 -11.57 0.30
N ASN A 136 -15.82 -11.87 0.69
CA ASN A 136 -15.46 -13.12 1.37
C ASN A 136 -16.01 -13.22 2.80
N TYR A 137 -16.60 -12.15 3.33
CA TYR A 137 -17.00 -12.04 4.73
C TYR A 137 -18.48 -11.72 4.92
N VAL A 138 -19.24 -11.60 3.84
CA VAL A 138 -20.68 -11.35 3.89
C VAL A 138 -21.37 -12.46 3.12
N SER A 139 -22.13 -13.28 3.84
CA SER A 139 -23.02 -14.33 3.30
C SER A 139 -24.43 -13.79 3.11
#